data_AF-A0A6J6NNY9-F1
#
_entry.id   AF-A0A6J6NNY9-F1
#
_cell.length_a   1.000
_cell.length_b   1.000
_cell.length_c   1.000
_cell.angle_alpha   90.00
_cell.angle_beta   90.00
_cell.angle_gamma   90.00
#
_symmetry.space_group_name_H-M   'P 1'
#
loop_
_entity.id
_entity.type
_entity.pdbx_description
1 polymer ?
#
loop_
_entity_poly.entity_id
_entity_poly.type
_entity_poly.pdbx_seq_one_letter_code
_entity_poly.pdbx_strand_id
1 'polypeptide(L)' 'MLTWLVEDAADEHPTRIEEWRSYLDLLNSHAENGIVLPAFDELIWDVFRPIVDPQES' A
#
# COMPACT_ATOMS: atom_id res chain seq x y z
N MET A 1 5.74 -4.33 6.20
CA MET A 1 5.33 -3.07 6.85
C MET A 1 4.04 -2.55 6.23
N LEU A 2 4.00 -2.27 4.91
CA LEU A 2 2.78 -1.88 4.18
C LEU A 2 1.63 -2.89 4.24
N THR A 3 1.91 -4.20 4.14
CA THR A 3 0.87 -5.25 4.29
C THR A 3 0.13 -5.16 5.61
N TRP A 4 0.83 -4.88 6.72
CA TRP A 4 0.17 -4.77 8.03
C TRP A 4 -0.72 -3.51 8.10
N LEU A 5 -0.26 -2.38 7.56
CA LEU A 5 -1.04 -1.14 7.52
C LEU A 5 -2.33 -1.29 6.70
N VAL A 6 -2.26 -2.00 5.57
CA VAL A 6 -3.43 -2.27 4.73
C VAL A 6 -4.47 -3.10 5.48
N GLU A 7 -4.04 -4.13 6.23
CA GLU A 7 -4.95 -4.98 7.01
C GLU A 7 -5.52 -4.26 8.23
N ASP A 8 -4.74 -3.42 8.91
CA ASP A 8 -5.21 -2.61 10.05
C ASP A 8 -6.29 -1.59 9.62
N ALA A 9 -6.14 -1.03 8.42
CA ALA A 9 -7.08 -0.09 7.83
C ALA A 9 -8.34 -0.74 7.22
N ALA A 10 -8.49 -2.07 7.27
CA ALA A 10 -9.59 -2.79 6.61
C ALA A 10 -10.97 -2.39 7.15
N ASP A 11 -11.06 -2.12 8.45
CA ASP A 11 -12.31 -1.72 9.10
C ASP A 11 -12.73 -0.27 8.75
N GLU A 12 -11.75 0.61 8.55
CA GLU A 12 -11.97 2.02 8.21
C GLU A 12 -12.18 2.23 6.70
N HIS A 13 -11.59 1.37 5.87
CA HIS A 13 -11.63 1.45 4.41
C HIS A 13 -12.04 0.12 3.75
N PRO A 14 -13.22 -0.45 4.07
CA PRO A 14 -13.62 -1.78 3.62
C PRO A 14 -13.79 -1.88 2.10
N THR A 15 -14.05 -0.76 1.41
CA THR A 15 -14.18 -0.72 -0.06
C THR A 15 -12.85 -0.63 -0.79
N ARG A 16 -11.77 -0.21 -0.12
CA ARG A 16 -10.43 -0.08 -0.71
C ARG A 16 -9.51 -1.25 -0.42
N ILE A 17 -9.88 -2.13 0.52
CA ILE A 17 -9.01 -3.22 0.97
C ILE A 17 -8.61 -4.17 -0.17
N GLU A 18 -9.54 -4.53 -1.06
CA GLU A 18 -9.26 -5.43 -2.19
C GLU A 18 -8.35 -4.77 -3.23
N GLU A 19 -8.55 -3.46 -3.47
CA GLU A 19 -7.70 -2.66 -4.35
C GLU A 19 -6.27 -2.57 -3.79
N TRP A 20 -6.14 -2.20 -2.52
CA TRP A 20 -4.86 -2.10 -1.83
C TRP A 20 -4.09 -3.43 -1.78
N ARG A 21 -4.78 -4.55 -1.55
CA ARG A 21 -4.18 -5.89 -1.65
C ARG A 21 -3.66 -6.19 -3.06
N SER A 22 -4.41 -5.82 -4.09
CA SER A 22 -3.99 -5.99 -5.49
C SER A 22 -2.73 -5.18 -5.81
N TYR A 23 -2.62 -3.96 -5.28
CA TYR A 23 -1.39 -3.15 -5.39
C TYR A 23 -0.22 -3.77 -4.62
N LEU A 24 -0.45 -4.32 -3.42
CA LEU A 24 0.61 -5.04 -2.69
C LEU A 24 1.13 -6.24 -3.46
N ASP A 25 0.25 -7.02 -4.10
CA ASP A 25 0.66 -8.15 -4.94
C ASP A 25 1.48 -7.68 -6.14
N LEU A 26 1.10 -6.57 -6.79
CA LEU A 26 1.88 -5.94 -7.84
C LEU A 26 3.27 -5.53 -7.35
N LEU A 27 3.35 -4.83 -6.22
CA LEU A 27 4.62 -4.37 -5.65
C LEU A 27 5.52 -5.55 -5.26
N ASN A 28 4.95 -6.60 -4.67
CA ASN A 28 5.68 -7.82 -4.32
C ASN A 28 6.25 -8.53 -5.55
N SER A 29 5.52 -8.54 -6.67
CA SER A 29 6.01 -9.14 -7.92
C SER A 29 7.19 -8.39 -8.55
N HIS A 30 7.40 -7.13 -8.17
CA HIS A 30 8.52 -6.29 -8.62
C HIS A 30 9.56 -6.05 -7.51
N ALA A 31 9.40 -6.65 -6.34
CA ALA A 31 10.32 -6.50 -5.23
C ALA A 31 11.56 -7.37 -5.43
N GLU A 32 12.73 -6.80 -5.21
CA GLU A 32 14.00 -7.52 -5.23
C GLU A 32 14.45 -7.75 -3.79
N ASN A 33 14.61 -9.02 -3.39
CA ASN A 33 14.95 -9.40 -2.01
C ASN A 33 13.99 -8.83 -0.95
N GLY A 34 12.70 -8.67 -1.30
CA GLY A 34 11.68 -8.09 -0.42
C GLY A 34 11.73 -6.57 -0.30
N ILE A 35 12.53 -5.90 -1.14
CA ILE A 35 12.62 -4.44 -1.23
C ILE A 35 11.97 -4.00 -2.54
N VAL A 36 10.96 -3.13 -2.43
CA VAL A 36 10.34 -2.50 -3.61
C VAL A 36 11.29 -1.45 -4.17
N LEU A 37 11.41 -1.41 -5.50
CA LEU A 37 12.26 -0.45 -6.18
C LEU A 37 11.75 1.00 -6.01
N PRO A 38 12.64 2.01 -5.93
CA PRO A 38 12.24 3.42 -5.80
C PRO A 38 11.32 3.94 -6.92
N ALA A 39 11.30 3.25 -8.07
CA ALA A 39 10.40 3.56 -9.17
C ALA A 39 8.91 3.47 -8.80
N PHE A 40 8.57 2.82 -7.68
CA PHE A 40 7.20 2.70 -7.18
C PHE A 40 6.88 3.68 -6.04
N ASP A 41 7.80 4.55 -5.63
CA ASP A 41 7.58 5.48 -4.51
C ASP A 41 6.35 6.38 -4.76
N GLU A 42 6.20 6.92 -5.98
CA GLU A 42 5.05 7.73 -6.37
C GLU A 42 3.74 6.91 -6.31
N LEU A 43 3.76 5.68 -6.81
CA LEU A 43 2.61 4.78 -6.75
C LEU A 43 2.22 4.47 -5.30
N ILE A 44 3.20 4.20 -4.44
CA ILE A 44 2.97 3.93 -3.03
C ILE A 44 2.32 5.14 -2.36
N TRP A 45 2.85 6.33 -2.62
CA TRP A 45 2.34 7.58 -2.08
C TRP A 45 0.96 7.98 -2.60
N ASP A 46 0.59 7.62 -3.83
CA ASP A 46 -0.72 7.93 -4.38
C ASP A 46 -1.79 6.95 -3.91
N VAL A 47 -1.46 5.66 -3.85
CA VAL A 47 -2.43 4.59 -3.51
C VAL A 47 -2.62 4.47 -2.01
N PHE A 48 -1.52 4.51 -1.25
CA PHE A 48 -1.53 4.21 0.19
C PHE A 48 -1.45 5.45 1.07
N ARG A 49 -1.42 6.68 0.52
CA ARG A 49 -1.44 7.93 1.34
C ARG A 49 -2.37 7.89 2.54
N PRO A 50 -3.64 7.45 2.38
CA PRO A 50 -4.61 7.46 3.48
C PRO A 50 -4.16 6.70 4.72
N ILE A 51 -3.30 5.70 4.56
CA ILE A 51 -2.84 4.83 5.64
C ILE A 51 -1.37 5.05 6.01
N VAL A 52 -0.59 5.73 5.17
CA VAL A 52 0.81 6.09 5.48
C VAL A 52 0.95 7.51 6.01
N ASP A 53 0.03 8.41 5.65
CA ASP A 53 -0.06 9.77 6.15
C ASP A 53 -1.53 10.22 6.33
N PRO A 54 -2.17 9.79 7.43
CA PRO A 54 -3.57 10.09 7.71
C PRO A 54 -3.81 11.57 8.11
N GLN A 55 -2.78 12.41 8.23
CA GLN A 55 -2.92 13.83 8.57
C GLN A 55 -3.06 14.73 7.33
N GLU A 56 -2.71 14.23 6.14
CA GLU A 56 -2.77 14.96 4.87
C GLU A 56 -3.79 14.36 3.86
N SER A 57 -4.73 13.54 4.33
CA SER A 57 -5.77 12.89 3.51
C SER A 57 -7.14 13.57 3.57
#